data_AF-A0A920U1W0-F1
#
_entry.id   AF-A0A920U1W0-F1
#
_cell.length_a   1.000
_cell.length_b   1.000
_cell.length_c   1.000
_cell.angle_alpha   90.00
_cell.angle_beta   90.00
_cell.angle_gamma   90.00
#
_symmetry.space_group_name_H-M   'P 1'
#
loop_
_entity.id
_entity.type
_entity.pdbx_description
1 polymer ?
#
loop_
_entity_poly.entity_id
_entity_poly.type
_entity_poly.pdbx_seq_one_letter_code
_entity_poly.pdbx_strand_id
1 'polypeptide(L)' 'MTNTYMLAGEHDPGEVIESVSNGLYAVNFGGGQVDITSGKFVFSASEAYLIENGKFTTPVKGATLIGNGPDV' A
#
# COMPACT_ATOMS: atom_id res chain seq x y z
N MET A 1 16.43 -13.39 3.65
CA MET A 1 16.05 -12.35 4.65
C MET A 1 15.55 -13.07 5.90
N THR A 2 15.89 -12.58 7.09
CA THR A 2 15.42 -13.16 8.37
C THR A 2 14.15 -12.46 8.84
N ASN A 3 14.20 -11.14 9.05
CA ASN A 3 13.04 -10.28 9.30
C ASN A 3 13.31 -8.90 8.72
N THR A 4 12.46 -8.43 7.80
CA THR A 4 12.60 -7.12 7.17
C THR A 4 11.38 -6.27 7.52
N TYR A 5 11.60 -5.09 8.10
CA TYR A 5 10.53 -4.19 8.54
C TYR A 5 11.02 -2.73 8.48
N MET A 6 10.08 -1.80 8.44
CA MET A 6 10.34 -0.36 8.52
C MET A 6 10.26 0.11 9.98
N LEU A 7 11.14 1.03 10.39
CA LEU A 7 11.03 1.68 11.70
C LEU A 7 9.80 2.58 11.75
N ALA A 8 9.24 2.77 12.96
CA ALA A 8 8.12 3.68 13.15
C ALA A 8 8.53 5.13 12.85
N GLY A 9 7.65 5.86 12.16
CA GLY A 9 7.76 7.31 11.97
C GLY A 9 7.06 8.09 13.08
N GLU A 10 6.85 9.39 12.85
CA GLU A 10 6.27 10.32 13.83
C GLU A 10 4.76 10.53 13.68
N HIS A 11 4.18 10.15 12.54
CA HIS A 11 2.77 10.42 12.23
C HIS A 11 1.82 9.39 12.82
N ASP A 12 0.67 9.88 13.29
CA ASP A 12 -0.44 9.00 13.67
C ASP A 12 -1.08 8.39 12.41
N PRO A 13 -1.43 7.09 12.40
CA PRO A 13 -2.07 6.46 11.25
C PRO A 13 -3.34 7.16 10.76
N GLY A 14 -4.12 7.77 11.67
CA GLY A 14 -5.32 8.53 11.33
C GLY A 14 -5.01 9.79 10.51
N GLU A 15 -3.96 10.52 10.86
CA GLU A 15 -3.51 11.71 10.12
C GLU A 15 -3.12 11.36 8.68
N VAL A 16 -2.47 10.21 8.49
CA VAL A 16 -2.10 9.72 7.15
C VAL A 16 -3.35 9.46 6.31
N ILE A 17 -4.38 8.85 6.88
CA ILE A 17 -5.63 8.57 6.17
C ILE A 17 -6.36 9.87 5.82
N GLU A 18 -6.48 10.80 6.78
CA GLU A 18 -7.15 12.09 6.57
C GLU A 18 -6.48 12.95 5.50
N SER A 19 -5.16 12.81 5.32
CA SER A 19 -4.40 13.53 4.30
C SER A 19 -4.74 13.13 2.85
N VAL A 20 -5.39 11.98 2.65
CA VAL A 20 -5.66 11.43 1.31
C VAL A 20 -7.02 11.88 0.79
N SER A 21 -7.03 12.69 -0.27
CA SER A 21 -8.26 13.16 -0.91
C SER A 21 -8.96 12.08 -1.76
N ASN A 22 -8.20 11.28 -2.51
CA ASN A 22 -8.68 10.12 -3.24
C ASN A 22 -7.55 9.08 -3.35
N GLY A 23 -7.75 7.88 -2.81
CA GLY A 23 -6.72 6.84 -2.84
C GLY A 23 -7.23 5.47 -2.44
N LEU A 24 -6.30 4.54 -2.26
CA LEU A 24 -6.56 3.16 -1.85
C LEU A 24 -5.78 2.85 -0.58
N TYR A 25 -6.48 2.44 0.47
CA TYR A 25 -5.90 1.91 1.69
C TYR A 25 -5.84 0.38 1.60
N ALA A 26 -4.63 -0.18 1.48
CA ALA A 26 -4.42 -1.62 1.45
C ALA A 26 -4.07 -2.14 2.85
N VAL A 27 -5.02 -2.81 3.49
CA VAL A 27 -4.89 -3.30 4.88
C VAL A 27 -3.99 -4.52 4.94
N ASN A 28 -4.13 -5.40 3.96
CA ASN A 28 -3.45 -6.67 3.96
C ASN A 28 -3.07 -7.10 2.55
N PHE A 29 -1.97 -7.82 2.45
CA PHE A 29 -1.40 -8.30 1.21
C PHE A 29 -1.30 -9.82 1.25
N GLY A 30 -1.66 -10.47 0.14
CA GLY A 30 -1.50 -11.93 0.01
C GLY A 30 -0.07 -12.32 -0.34
N GLY A 31 0.58 -11.56 -1.21
CA GLY A 31 1.93 -11.82 -1.69
C GLY A 31 2.41 -10.78 -2.70
N GLY A 32 3.62 -10.97 -3.20
CA GLY A 32 4.20 -10.09 -4.21
C GLY A 32 5.43 -10.66 -4.88
N GLN A 33 5.86 -9.98 -5.93
CA GLN A 33 7.02 -10.35 -6.74
C GLN A 33 7.79 -9.07 -7.09
N VAL A 34 9.11 -9.21 -7.23
CA VAL A 34 9.98 -8.14 -7.72
C VAL A 34 10.87 -8.67 -8.83
N ASP A 35 10.97 -7.92 -9.92
CA ASP A 35 12.04 -8.03 -10.90
C ASP A 35 13.16 -7.08 -10.48
N ILE A 36 14.20 -7.64 -9.87
CA ILE A 36 15.35 -6.90 -9.36
C ILE A 36 16.20 -6.25 -10.45
N THR A 37 16.06 -6.68 -11.71
CA THR A 37 16.83 -6.13 -12.83
C THR A 37 16.24 -4.80 -13.27
N SER A 38 14.91 -4.74 -13.38
CA SER A 38 14.19 -3.54 -13.79
C SER A 38 13.71 -2.69 -12.62
N GLY A 39 13.75 -3.21 -11.39
CA GLY A 39 13.22 -2.59 -10.18
C GLY A 39 11.70 -2.72 -10.03
N LYS A 40 11.01 -3.32 -11.00
CA LYS A 40 9.55 -3.44 -11.00
C LYS A 40 9.08 -4.40 -9.92
N PHE A 41 8.11 -3.99 -9.12
CA PHE A 41 7.48 -4.83 -8.11
C PHE A 41 5.97 -4.88 -8.30
N VAL A 42 5.39 -5.97 -7.82
CA VAL A 42 3.97 -6.24 -7.83
C VAL A 42 3.55 -6.77 -6.46
N PHE A 43 2.49 -6.22 -5.87
CA PHE A 43 1.87 -6.72 -4.64
C PHE A 43 0.37 -6.87 -4.84
N SER A 44 -0.20 -7.98 -4.36
CA SER A 44 -1.65 -8.21 -4.43
C SER A 44 -2.27 -7.98 -3.05
N ALA A 45 -3.10 -6.94 -2.95
CA ALA A 45 -3.87 -6.65 -1.75
C ALA A 45 -5.01 -7.67 -1.60
N SER A 46 -5.03 -8.36 -0.46
CA SER A 46 -6.11 -9.27 -0.08
C SER A 46 -7.30 -8.53 0.53
N GLU A 47 -7.03 -7.39 1.17
CA GLU A 47 -8.04 -6.48 1.71
C GLU A 47 -7.63 -5.03 1.44
N ALA A 48 -8.53 -4.26 0.83
CA ALA A 48 -8.33 -2.84 0.57
C ALA A 48 -9.63 -2.05 0.62
N TYR A 49 -9.54 -0.74 0.85
CA TYR A 49 -10.66 0.21 0.90
C TYR A 49 -10.32 1.46 0.11
N LEU A 50 -11.31 2.06 -0.55
CA LEU A 50 -11.15 3.41 -1.09
C LEU A 50 -11.11 4.43 0.04
N ILE A 51 -10.22 5.40 -0.09
CA ILE A 51 -10.19 6.61 0.73
C ILE A 51 -10.74 7.74 -0.13
N GLU A 52 -11.83 8.37 0.30
CA GLU A 52 -12.39 9.54 -0.35
C GLU A 52 -12.59 10.64 0.70
N ASN A 53 -11.96 11.80 0.47
CA ASN A 53 -11.94 12.94 1.39
C ASN A 53 -11.53 12.55 2.82
N GLY A 54 -10.44 11.78 2.94
CA GLY A 54 -9.90 11.37 4.24
C GLY A 54 -10.71 10.29 4.97
N LYS A 55 -11.65 9.61 4.30
CA LYS A 55 -12.51 8.60 4.93
C LYS A 55 -12.55 7.32 4.12
N PHE A 56 -12.63 6.18 4.82
CA PHE A 56 -12.89 4.90 4.18
C PHE A 56 -14.32 4.87 3.63
N THR A 57 -14.45 4.44 2.38
CA THR A 57 -15.76 4.35 1.72
C THR A 57 -16.08 2.92 1.31
N THR A 58 -15.49 2.46 0.22
CA THR A 58 -15.89 1.21 -0.44
C THR A 58 -14.82 0.14 -0.30
N PRO A 59 -15.17 -1.10 0.11
CA PRO A 59 -14.23 -2.22 0.09
C PRO A 59 -13.89 -2.61 -1.35
N VAL A 60 -12.60 -2.82 -1.60
CA VAL A 60 -12.05 -3.23 -2.90
C VAL A 60 -11.48 -4.64 -2.77
N LYS A 61 -11.86 -5.53 -3.69
CA LYS A 61 -11.35 -6.90 -3.75
C LYS A 61 -10.38 -7.06 -4.92
N GLY A 62 -9.27 -7.75 -4.68
CA GLY A 62 -8.37 -8.20 -5.74
C GLY A 62 -7.59 -7.07 -6.42
N ALA A 63 -7.12 -6.08 -5.66
CA ALA A 63 -6.28 -5.02 -6.21
C ALA A 63 -4.82 -5.49 -6.30
N THR A 64 -4.24 -5.39 -7.50
CA THR A 64 -2.81 -5.63 -7.72
C THR A 64 -2.11 -4.29 -7.92
N LEU A 65 -1.21 -3.95 -7.00
CA LEU A 65 -0.38 -2.76 -7.03
C LEU A 65 0.91 -3.07 -7.79
N ILE A 66 1.30 -2.21 -8.72
CA ILE A 66 2.52 -2.32 -9.51
C ILE A 66 3.30 -1.01 -9.37
N GLY A 67 4.61 -1.10 -9.13
CA GLY A 67 5.48 0.07 -8.99
C GLY A 67 6.92 -0.24 -9.40
N ASN A 68 7.81 0.76 -9.28
CA ASN A 68 9.23 0.60 -9.58
C ASN A 68 10.07 1.07 -8.40
N GLY A 69 10.79 0.14 -7.75
CA GLY A 69 11.46 0.36 -6.46
C GLY A 69 12.43 1.55 -6.37
N PRO A 70 13.20 1.89 -7.41
CA PRO A 70 14.05 3.09 -7.40
C PRO A 70 13.31 4.42 -7.58
N ASP A 71 12.09 4.40 -8.12
CA ASP A 71 11.32 5.61 -8.46
C ASP A 71 10.25 5.96 -7.40
N VAL A 72 10.10 5.14 -6.36
CA VAL A 72 9.17 5.34 -5.22
C VAL A 72 9.96 5.42 -3.92
#